data_AF-A0A954UUP9-F1
#
_entry.id   AF-A0A954UUP9-F1
#
_cell.length_a   1.000
_cell.length_b   1.000
_cell.length_c   1.000
_cell.angle_alpha   90.00
_cell.angle_beta   90.00
_cell.angle_gamma   90.00
#
_symmetry.space_group_name_H-M   'P 1'
#
loop_
_entity.id
_entity.type
_entity.pdbx_description
1 polymer ?
#
loop_
_entity_poly.entity_id
_entity_poly.type
_entity_poly.pdbx_seq_one_letter_code
_entity_poly.pdbx_strand_id
1 'polypeptide(L)'
;LGKDDPHRILDDGSVLLTGSPPAKDVYTVTVQLRHNDIRALRIDALTHEKLPGKGPGRGDPVRRNFILSEFTAELDGKPLELASATADFSQNRWPVAAAIDGDPSTGWAISPQFGKDHWATFVLKEPIQAGDGKQLTLRISQQYGTARTIGRFRLLAITGDPQHQPLPPAVSDSLARPAAQRSEAERKALLDHRIAKDTQLAELQREIAKQQTQLDKLKPDTTLVMVELPEPRVTHIYQRGDYRNPGEVVQPDAPASLHPLASHLPTSEGQAQAPANRLTLARWIVDPANPLVARVTVNRWWAELFGRGIVSTVEDFGVKGDAPSHPDLLDYLAVDFVEHGWSMKHVLRSIVLSATYRQSSVVTPERLARDDDNRWLARGPRLRMDAEMIRDNALAVSGLLSLRQYGPPIRPYQPDGIWSKVGGMAYKYEASPGSEQHRRGIYVVLKRGAPYPSFVNFDASARLSCVVKRSRTNTPLQALTLLNDPVYVEAAKALAARMATAKLDIDKQLELGFRLCTSRRPELAELSALRRLFELQVEAGRNRMSQGKPLVEPLEPVTGVSAAEFAAWYSVATALLNLHETITKS
;
A
#
# COMPACT_ATOMS: atom_id res chain seq x y z
N LEU A 1 43.02 -51.45 35.96
CA LEU A 1 43.37 -50.46 37.00
C LEU A 1 44.87 -50.59 37.27
N GLY A 2 45.54 -49.62 37.92
CA GLY A 2 46.99 -49.72 38.20
C GLY A 2 47.32 -51.07 38.83
N LYS A 3 48.43 -51.71 38.43
CA LYS A 3 48.67 -53.15 38.63
C LYS A 3 48.61 -53.60 40.11
N ASP A 4 48.74 -52.66 41.05
CA ASP A 4 48.86 -52.91 42.49
C ASP A 4 47.99 -52.00 43.39
N ASP A 5 47.02 -51.24 42.85
CA ASP A 5 46.22 -50.27 43.63
C ASP A 5 44.84 -50.85 44.06
N PRO A 6 44.56 -51.01 45.37
CA PRO A 6 43.30 -51.59 45.84
C PRO A 6 42.13 -50.63 45.61
N HIS A 7 41.00 -51.12 45.11
CA HIS A 7 39.86 -50.26 44.73
C HIS A 7 38.51 -50.89 45.10
N ARG A 8 37.45 -50.07 45.09
CA ARG A 8 36.06 -50.49 45.27
C ARG A 8 35.17 -49.80 44.24
N ILE A 9 34.28 -50.54 43.62
CA ILE A 9 33.19 -49.97 42.81
C ILE A 9 32.01 -49.73 43.76
N LEU A 10 31.45 -48.52 43.75
CA LEU A 10 30.35 -48.10 44.61
C LEU A 10 29.00 -48.26 43.89
N ASP A 11 27.90 -48.21 44.64
CA ASP A 11 26.53 -48.42 44.13
C ASP A 11 26.13 -47.41 43.03
N ASP A 12 26.73 -46.21 43.03
CA ASP A 12 26.52 -45.18 42.01
C ASP A 12 27.38 -45.35 40.74
N GLY A 13 28.05 -46.50 40.63
CA GLY A 13 28.91 -46.85 39.49
C GLY A 13 30.28 -46.15 39.48
N SER A 14 30.60 -45.36 40.50
CA SER A 14 31.93 -44.74 40.62
C SER A 14 32.97 -45.69 41.19
N VAL A 15 34.24 -45.50 40.82
CA VAL A 15 35.39 -46.26 41.30
C VAL A 15 36.09 -45.44 42.37
N LEU A 16 36.13 -45.95 43.60
CA LEU A 16 36.91 -45.40 44.71
C LEU A 16 38.23 -46.16 44.83
N LEU A 17 39.34 -45.46 44.60
CA LEU A 17 40.67 -46.00 44.80
C LEU A 17 41.07 -45.86 46.28
N THR A 18 41.52 -46.96 46.88
CA THR A 18 41.94 -47.07 48.28
C THR A 18 43.44 -47.37 48.37
N GLY A 19 44.02 -47.33 49.56
CA GLY A 19 45.46 -47.56 49.77
C GLY A 19 46.33 -46.30 49.68
N SER A 20 47.64 -46.48 49.79
CA SER A 20 48.62 -45.38 49.74
C SER A 20 48.68 -44.79 48.32
N PRO A 21 48.62 -43.46 48.16
CA PRO A 21 48.61 -42.85 46.83
C PRO A 21 49.96 -43.01 46.12
N PRO A 22 50.00 -43.59 44.91
CA PRO A 22 51.25 -43.73 44.17
C PRO A 22 51.73 -42.35 43.71
N ALA A 23 53.06 -42.20 43.52
CA ALA A 23 53.63 -40.94 43.03
C ALA A 23 53.10 -40.58 41.63
N LYS A 24 53.03 -41.57 40.75
CA LYS A 24 52.49 -41.54 39.37
C LYS A 24 51.78 -42.87 39.10
N ASP A 25 50.74 -42.86 38.28
CA ASP A 25 50.03 -44.10 37.89
C ASP A 25 49.25 -43.96 36.58
N VAL A 26 48.85 -45.08 35.99
CA VAL A 26 47.94 -45.17 34.85
C VAL A 26 46.78 -46.09 35.18
N TYR A 27 45.59 -45.53 35.32
CA TYR A 27 44.38 -46.32 35.53
C TYR A 27 43.82 -46.77 34.19
N THR A 28 43.87 -48.08 33.92
CA THR A 28 43.22 -48.68 32.76
C THR A 28 41.85 -49.24 33.15
N VAL A 29 40.78 -48.80 32.48
CA VAL A 29 39.41 -49.27 32.68
C VAL A 29 38.90 -49.85 31.38
N THR A 30 38.44 -51.10 31.41
CA THR A 30 37.93 -51.79 30.24
C THR A 30 36.45 -52.11 30.45
N VAL A 31 35.60 -51.66 29.53
CA VAL A 31 34.14 -51.85 29.60
C VAL A 31 33.61 -52.40 28.28
N GLN A 32 32.53 -53.17 28.37
CA GLN A 32 31.74 -53.58 27.20
C GLN A 32 30.67 -52.52 26.93
N LEU A 33 30.67 -51.97 25.73
CA LEU A 33 29.71 -50.95 25.32
C LEU A 33 28.31 -51.57 25.11
N ARG A 34 27.28 -50.80 25.48
CA ARG A 34 25.85 -51.17 25.42
C ARG A 34 24.97 -50.14 24.68
N HIS A 35 25.61 -49.14 24.08
CA HIS A 35 24.96 -48.03 23.39
C HIS A 35 25.75 -47.66 22.14
N ASN A 36 25.03 -47.18 21.13
CA ASN A 36 25.58 -46.64 19.88
C ASN A 36 25.52 -45.10 19.90
N ASP A 37 26.13 -44.47 18.90
CA ASP A 37 26.23 -43.00 18.74
C ASP A 37 26.91 -42.30 19.94
N ILE A 38 27.95 -42.91 20.52
CA ILE A 38 28.73 -42.24 21.57
C ILE A 38 29.60 -41.17 20.90
N ARG A 39 29.36 -39.90 21.24
CA ARG A 39 30.03 -38.74 20.65
C ARG A 39 31.06 -38.11 21.58
N ALA A 40 30.94 -38.33 22.88
CA ALA A 40 31.91 -37.87 23.86
C ALA A 40 31.98 -38.82 25.06
N LEU A 41 33.14 -38.78 25.73
CA LEU A 41 33.42 -39.51 26.96
C LEU A 41 33.64 -38.52 28.08
N ARG A 42 33.03 -38.74 29.23
CA ARG A 42 33.16 -37.86 30.38
C ARG A 42 33.74 -38.59 31.57
N ILE A 43 34.69 -37.94 32.24
CA ILE A 43 35.19 -38.34 33.55
C ILE A 43 34.69 -37.34 34.59
N ASP A 44 34.04 -37.86 35.63
CA ASP A 44 33.82 -37.10 36.85
C ASP A 44 34.93 -37.45 37.85
N ALA A 45 35.60 -36.44 38.41
CA ALA A 45 36.49 -36.56 39.55
C ALA A 45 35.71 -36.17 40.82
N LEU A 46 35.37 -37.16 41.63
CA LEU A 46 34.38 -37.04 42.70
C LEU A 46 35.02 -36.94 44.08
N THR A 47 34.38 -36.20 44.95
CA THR A 47 34.69 -36.17 46.38
C THR A 47 34.18 -37.43 47.09
N HIS A 48 34.83 -37.78 48.19
CA HIS A 48 34.38 -38.88 49.06
C HIS A 48 35.02 -38.77 50.45
N GLU A 49 34.24 -39.03 51.50
CA GLU A 49 34.66 -38.97 52.91
C GLU A 49 35.89 -39.83 53.28
N LYS A 50 36.30 -40.77 52.42
CA LYS A 50 37.42 -41.69 52.65
C LYS A 50 38.72 -41.23 51.98
N LEU A 51 38.64 -40.19 51.14
CA LEU A 51 39.81 -39.59 50.52
C LEU A 51 40.43 -38.57 51.47
N PRO A 52 41.77 -38.37 51.44
CA PRO A 52 42.42 -37.30 52.20
C PRO A 52 41.74 -35.95 51.93
N GLY A 53 41.27 -35.30 53.00
CA GLY A 53 40.52 -34.04 52.88
C GLY A 53 39.22 -34.14 52.07
N LYS A 54 38.63 -35.33 51.88
CA LYS A 54 37.45 -35.56 51.03
C LYS A 54 37.67 -35.48 49.51
N GLY A 55 38.92 -35.37 49.04
CA GLY A 55 39.25 -35.42 47.61
C GLY A 55 38.99 -34.12 46.83
N PRO A 56 38.88 -34.17 45.48
CA PRO A 56 38.87 -35.38 44.65
C PRO A 56 40.25 -36.01 44.39
N GLY A 57 41.36 -35.33 44.68
CA GLY A 57 42.71 -35.92 44.67
C GLY A 57 43.01 -36.77 45.91
N ARG A 58 43.81 -37.85 45.77
CA ARG A 58 44.13 -38.79 46.87
C ARG A 58 45.50 -38.62 47.53
N GLY A 59 46.32 -37.66 47.11
CA GLY A 59 47.70 -37.52 47.62
C GLY A 59 47.91 -36.64 48.84
N ASP A 60 47.09 -35.61 49.03
CA ASP A 60 47.35 -34.53 49.99
C ASP A 60 46.03 -34.01 50.58
N PRO A 61 45.83 -34.09 51.92
CA PRO A 61 44.59 -33.69 52.57
C PRO A 61 44.34 -32.17 52.55
N VAL A 62 45.39 -31.37 52.33
CA VAL A 62 45.32 -29.91 52.24
C VAL A 62 45.15 -29.48 50.78
N ARG A 63 46.04 -29.93 49.89
CA ARG A 63 45.97 -29.67 48.44
C ARG A 63 45.44 -30.89 47.72
N ARG A 64 44.12 -31.09 47.82
CA ARG A 64 43.35 -32.24 47.32
C ARG A 64 43.21 -32.27 45.78
N ASN A 65 44.32 -31.96 45.11
CA ASN A 65 44.44 -31.80 43.67
C ASN A 65 44.83 -33.13 43.02
N PHE A 66 44.47 -33.27 41.76
CA PHE A 66 44.98 -34.30 40.87
C PHE A 66 45.51 -33.64 39.60
N ILE A 67 46.34 -34.35 38.85
CA ILE A 67 46.77 -33.94 37.52
C ILE A 67 46.53 -35.11 36.59
N LEU A 68 45.51 -34.96 35.75
CA LEU A 68 45.25 -35.89 34.65
C LEU A 68 46.14 -35.48 33.49
N SER A 69 47.27 -36.18 33.36
CA SER A 69 48.26 -35.92 32.31
C SER A 69 47.72 -36.30 30.95
N GLU A 70 47.17 -37.50 30.80
CA GLU A 70 46.64 -37.96 29.51
C GLU A 70 45.37 -38.81 29.71
N PHE A 71 44.36 -38.58 28.88
CA PHE A 71 43.13 -39.37 28.80
C PHE A 71 43.01 -39.97 27.40
N THR A 72 43.21 -41.28 27.29
CA THR A 72 43.15 -41.96 25.99
C THR A 72 42.08 -43.03 25.98
N ALA A 73 41.53 -43.28 24.80
CA ALA A 73 40.50 -44.27 24.57
C ALA A 73 40.88 -45.19 23.39
N GLU A 74 40.58 -46.48 23.53
CA GLU A 74 40.76 -47.49 22.49
C GLU A 74 39.50 -48.32 22.34
N LEU A 75 39.08 -48.60 21.12
CA LEU A 75 37.97 -49.50 20.79
C LEU A 75 38.53 -50.77 20.14
N ASP A 76 38.32 -51.93 20.78
CA ASP A 76 38.88 -53.22 20.37
C ASP A 76 40.39 -53.17 20.06
N GLY A 77 41.13 -52.42 20.90
CA GLY A 77 42.58 -52.22 20.77
C GLY A 77 43.01 -51.18 19.73
N LYS A 78 42.08 -50.51 19.03
CA LYS A 78 42.39 -49.40 18.11
C LYS A 78 42.23 -48.04 18.80
N PRO A 79 43.22 -47.14 18.77
CA PRO A 79 43.10 -45.81 19.36
C PRO A 79 41.95 -44.99 18.77
N LEU A 80 41.24 -44.28 19.63
CA LEU A 80 40.22 -43.29 19.28
C LEU A 80 40.82 -41.88 19.40
N GLU A 81 40.60 -41.04 18.38
CA GLU A 81 41.06 -39.66 18.39
C GLU A 81 40.04 -38.75 19.11
N LEU A 82 40.52 -37.92 20.04
CA LEU A 82 39.72 -36.95 20.79
C LEU A 82 39.92 -35.57 20.17
N ALA A 83 38.83 -34.95 19.69
CA ALA A 83 38.87 -33.69 18.97
C ALA A 83 38.98 -32.47 19.89
N SER A 84 38.36 -32.52 21.07
CA SER A 84 38.38 -31.41 22.02
C SER A 84 38.04 -31.88 23.43
N ALA A 85 38.51 -31.16 24.44
CA ALA A 85 38.14 -31.37 25.83
C ALA A 85 37.51 -30.12 26.44
N THR A 86 36.51 -30.29 27.29
CA THR A 86 35.88 -29.21 28.07
C THR A 86 35.65 -29.67 29.50
N ALA A 87 35.94 -28.81 30.46
CA ALA A 87 35.76 -29.09 31.89
C ALA A 87 34.95 -27.99 32.55
N ASP A 88 34.33 -28.31 33.68
CA ASP A 88 33.67 -27.31 34.54
C ASP A 88 34.66 -26.28 35.09
N PHE A 89 35.88 -26.72 35.35
CA PHE A 89 36.96 -25.87 35.82
C PHE A 89 38.32 -26.37 35.35
N SER A 90 39.27 -25.46 35.13
CA SER A 90 40.67 -25.79 34.91
C SER A 90 41.55 -24.80 35.67
N GLN A 91 42.55 -25.33 36.37
CA GLN A 91 43.59 -24.54 37.01
C GLN A 91 44.35 -23.73 35.97
N ASN A 92 44.73 -22.49 36.32
CA ASN A 92 45.56 -21.67 35.46
C ASN A 92 46.87 -22.41 35.07
N ARG A 93 47.21 -22.43 33.78
CA ARG A 93 48.32 -23.19 33.16
C ARG A 93 48.19 -24.72 33.16
N TRP A 94 47.04 -25.26 33.57
CA TRP A 94 46.72 -26.70 33.53
C TRP A 94 45.32 -26.93 32.91
N PRO A 95 45.12 -26.53 31.63
CA PRO A 95 43.84 -26.63 30.96
C PRO A 95 43.48 -28.09 30.66
N VAL A 96 42.18 -28.42 30.66
CA VAL A 96 41.73 -29.78 30.29
C VAL A 96 42.15 -30.22 28.89
N ALA A 97 42.31 -29.29 27.96
CA ALA A 97 42.81 -29.58 26.61
C ALA A 97 44.22 -30.19 26.60
N ALA A 98 45.03 -29.91 27.64
CA ALA A 98 46.36 -30.50 27.79
C ALA A 98 46.31 -31.94 28.33
N ALA A 99 45.13 -32.50 28.60
CA ALA A 99 44.99 -33.91 28.97
C ALA A 99 44.83 -34.84 27.75
N ILE A 100 44.96 -34.30 26.53
CA ILE A 100 44.87 -35.03 25.26
C ILE A 100 45.90 -34.51 24.25
N ASP A 101 46.96 -33.84 24.72
CA ASP A 101 47.97 -33.21 23.86
C ASP A 101 49.16 -34.14 23.57
N GLY A 102 49.22 -35.28 24.26
CA GLY A 102 50.27 -36.29 24.13
C GLY A 102 51.52 -36.01 24.96
N ASP A 103 51.54 -34.96 25.78
CA ASP A 103 52.67 -34.61 26.66
C ASP A 103 52.39 -35.05 28.12
N PRO A 104 53.10 -36.08 28.64
CA PRO A 104 52.87 -36.54 30.01
C PRO A 104 53.29 -35.53 31.09
N SER A 105 53.96 -34.43 30.73
CA SER A 105 54.37 -33.37 31.65
C SER A 105 53.32 -32.27 31.83
N THR A 106 52.31 -32.19 30.95
CA THR A 106 51.17 -31.27 31.04
C THR A 106 49.94 -32.03 31.58
N GLY A 107 48.76 -31.40 31.53
CA GLY A 107 47.52 -32.04 31.95
C GLY A 107 46.46 -31.10 32.53
N TRP A 108 45.39 -31.72 33.00
CA TRP A 108 44.27 -31.07 33.67
C TRP A 108 44.43 -31.08 35.20
N ALA A 109 44.33 -29.90 35.83
CA ALA A 109 44.35 -29.76 37.28
C ALA A 109 43.24 -28.80 37.77
N ILE A 110 42.95 -28.82 39.08
CA ILE A 110 41.76 -28.15 39.64
C ILE A 110 42.06 -27.09 40.73
N SER A 111 43.31 -26.70 40.97
CA SER A 111 43.60 -25.64 41.94
C SER A 111 43.00 -24.29 41.52
N PRO A 112 42.39 -23.52 42.45
CA PRO A 112 42.22 -23.79 43.87
C PRO A 112 40.86 -24.39 44.27
N GLN A 113 40.05 -24.88 43.32
CA GLN A 113 38.68 -25.39 43.52
C GLN A 113 38.65 -26.77 44.20
N PHE A 114 39.37 -26.96 45.30
CA PHE A 114 39.41 -28.24 45.99
C PHE A 114 38.10 -28.56 46.71
N GLY A 115 37.89 -29.84 47.05
CA GLY A 115 36.80 -30.28 47.93
C GLY A 115 35.40 -30.23 47.32
N LYS A 116 35.29 -30.16 45.98
CA LYS A 116 34.04 -30.34 45.23
C LYS A 116 34.28 -31.27 44.05
N ASP A 117 33.18 -31.77 43.50
CA ASP A 117 33.19 -32.62 42.33
C ASP A 117 33.55 -31.79 41.09
N HIS A 118 34.33 -32.38 40.20
CA HIS A 118 34.73 -31.80 38.92
C HIS A 118 34.47 -32.76 37.78
N TRP A 119 34.36 -32.25 36.57
CA TRP A 119 34.16 -33.10 35.41
C TRP A 119 34.87 -32.56 34.17
N ALA A 120 35.29 -33.50 33.32
CA ALA A 120 35.85 -33.23 32.01
C ALA A 120 35.15 -34.11 30.96
N THR A 121 34.73 -33.50 29.86
CA THR A 121 34.15 -34.14 28.69
C THR A 121 35.13 -34.06 27.53
N PHE A 122 35.43 -35.20 26.93
CA PHE A 122 36.31 -35.39 25.79
C PHE A 122 35.47 -35.80 24.58
N VAL A 123 35.37 -34.91 23.59
CA VAL A 123 34.60 -35.14 22.36
C VAL A 123 35.41 -36.01 21.42
N LEU A 124 34.82 -37.10 20.95
CA LEU A 124 35.43 -37.96 19.94
C LEU A 124 35.43 -37.24 18.59
N LYS A 125 36.52 -37.37 17.84
CA LYS A 125 36.59 -36.86 16.47
C LYS A 125 35.59 -37.57 15.55
N GLU A 126 35.42 -38.87 15.76
CA GLU A 126 34.42 -39.68 15.08
C GLU A 126 33.56 -40.42 16.11
N PRO A 127 32.22 -40.38 15.98
CA PRO A 127 31.33 -41.03 16.94
C PRO A 127 31.40 -42.56 16.85
N ILE A 128 31.29 -43.25 17.98
CA ILE A 128 31.24 -44.73 18.02
C ILE A 128 29.84 -45.17 17.61
N GLN A 129 29.67 -45.60 16.35
CA GLN A 129 28.37 -45.96 15.77
C GLN A 129 27.90 -47.41 16.04
N ALA A 130 28.82 -48.33 16.32
CA ALA A 130 28.51 -49.74 16.56
C ALA A 130 29.24 -50.20 17.83
N GLY A 131 28.77 -49.73 18.98
CA GLY A 131 29.34 -50.00 20.30
C GLY A 131 28.90 -51.32 20.90
N ASP A 132 27.71 -51.85 20.58
CA ASP A 132 27.19 -53.04 21.25
C ASP A 132 28.14 -54.25 21.16
N GLY A 133 28.65 -54.67 22.31
CA GLY A 133 29.56 -55.81 22.45
C GLY A 133 31.04 -55.53 22.12
N LYS A 134 31.39 -54.28 21.75
CA LYS A 134 32.79 -53.88 21.58
C LYS A 134 33.42 -53.47 22.90
N GLN A 135 34.71 -53.74 23.01
CA GLN A 135 35.50 -53.45 24.20
C GLN A 135 36.09 -52.03 24.10
N LEU A 136 35.63 -51.13 24.96
CA LEU A 136 36.22 -49.80 25.14
C LEU A 136 37.22 -49.85 26.29
N THR A 137 38.47 -49.51 26.00
CA THR A 137 39.55 -49.36 26.99
C THR A 137 39.88 -47.88 27.17
N LEU A 138 39.79 -47.39 28.40
CA LEU A 138 40.06 -46.01 28.78
C LEU A 138 41.30 -46.00 29.67
N ARG A 139 42.26 -45.11 29.38
CA ARG A 139 43.45 -44.92 30.21
C ARG A 139 43.48 -43.51 30.76
N ILE A 140 43.58 -43.43 32.09
CA ILE A 140 43.68 -42.20 32.88
C ILE A 140 45.12 -42.14 33.39
N SER A 141 45.99 -41.40 32.69
CA SER A 141 47.41 -41.30 32.98
C SER A 141 47.71 -40.09 33.85
N GLN A 142 48.47 -40.28 34.93
CA GLN A 142 48.79 -39.24 35.89
C GLN A 142 50.28 -39.31 36.21
N GLN A 143 51.06 -38.49 35.52
CA GLN A 143 52.52 -38.61 35.46
C GLN A 143 53.25 -37.43 36.11
N TYR A 144 52.54 -36.54 36.81
CA TYR A 144 53.11 -35.31 37.35
C TYR A 144 53.17 -35.27 38.88
N GLY A 145 54.31 -34.80 39.41
CA GLY A 145 54.52 -34.54 40.83
C GLY A 145 54.56 -35.78 41.72
N THR A 146 54.42 -35.57 43.04
CA THR A 146 54.32 -36.63 44.03
C THR A 146 52.85 -36.77 44.46
N ALA A 147 52.24 -37.91 44.13
CA ALA A 147 50.90 -38.30 44.57
C ALA A 147 49.74 -37.43 44.05
N ARG A 148 49.87 -36.81 42.86
CA ARG A 148 48.80 -35.99 42.25
C ARG A 148 47.78 -36.84 41.47
N THR A 149 47.26 -37.87 42.12
CA THR A 149 46.35 -38.84 41.51
C THR A 149 44.90 -38.63 41.95
N ILE A 150 43.93 -38.92 41.06
CA ILE A 150 42.49 -38.91 41.31
C ILE A 150 42.16 -40.04 42.31
N GLY A 151 41.34 -39.73 43.32
CA GLY A 151 40.94 -40.68 44.35
C GLY A 151 39.64 -41.43 44.04
N ARG A 152 38.66 -40.75 43.46
CA ARG A 152 37.39 -41.36 43.04
C ARG A 152 36.99 -40.79 41.71
N PHE A 153 36.63 -41.66 40.77
CA PHE A 153 36.17 -41.23 39.46
C PHE A 153 34.96 -42.02 38.97
N ARG A 154 34.20 -41.41 38.06
CA ARG A 154 33.14 -42.08 37.31
C ARG A 154 33.32 -41.77 35.83
N LEU A 155 33.03 -42.74 34.98
CA LEU A 155 33.13 -42.61 33.52
C LEU A 155 31.73 -42.70 32.91
N LEU A 156 31.44 -41.79 31.99
CA LEU A 156 30.14 -41.64 31.33
C LEU A 156 30.35 -41.54 29.81
N ALA A 157 29.37 -42.04 29.05
CA ALA A 157 29.30 -41.87 27.59
C ALA A 157 28.15 -40.91 27.26
N ILE A 158 28.38 -39.98 26.33
CA ILE A 158 27.38 -39.01 25.89
C ILE A 158 26.93 -39.36 24.48
N THR A 159 25.63 -39.59 24.33
CA THR A 159 24.92 -39.72 23.05
C THR A 159 24.19 -38.41 22.72
N GLY A 160 24.20 -37.96 21.46
CA GLY A 160 23.63 -36.65 21.08
C GLY A 160 24.61 -35.48 21.17
N ASP A 161 24.11 -34.24 21.19
CA ASP A 161 24.94 -33.01 21.12
C ASP A 161 25.82 -32.82 22.38
N PRO A 162 27.16 -32.95 22.26
CA PRO A 162 28.07 -32.82 23.40
C PRO A 162 28.27 -31.37 23.86
N GLN A 163 27.74 -30.36 23.14
CA GLN A 163 27.92 -28.93 23.44
C GLN A 163 26.72 -28.28 24.15
N HIS A 164 25.79 -29.05 24.71
CA HIS A 164 24.55 -28.52 25.28
C HIS A 164 24.80 -27.47 26.38
N GLN A 165 24.29 -26.25 26.18
CA GLN A 165 24.27 -25.19 27.19
C GLN A 165 23.14 -25.42 28.21
N PRO A 166 23.34 -25.10 29.50
CA PRO A 166 22.29 -25.25 30.50
C PRO A 166 21.09 -24.36 30.17
N LEU A 167 19.88 -24.95 30.18
CA LEU A 167 18.63 -24.21 30.06
C LEU A 167 18.42 -23.32 31.28
N PRO A 168 17.77 -22.15 31.13
CA PRO A 168 17.36 -21.35 32.28
C PRO A 168 16.54 -22.19 33.27
N PRO A 169 16.73 -22.06 34.60
CA PRO A 169 16.05 -22.90 35.59
C PRO A 169 14.53 -22.96 35.39
N ALA A 170 13.88 -21.81 35.14
CA ALA A 170 12.44 -21.76 34.88
C ALA A 170 11.98 -22.61 33.68
N VAL A 171 12.81 -22.71 32.63
CA VAL A 171 12.53 -23.54 31.44
C VAL A 171 12.79 -25.00 31.76
N SER A 172 13.91 -25.30 32.42
CA SER A 172 14.29 -26.66 32.82
C SER A 172 13.27 -27.28 33.79
N ASP A 173 12.86 -26.54 34.82
CA ASP A 173 11.88 -26.97 35.82
C ASP A 173 10.50 -27.20 35.18
N SER A 174 10.12 -26.34 34.23
CA SER A 174 8.88 -26.51 33.46
C SER A 174 8.90 -27.75 32.57
N LEU A 175 10.06 -28.07 31.95
CA LEU A 175 10.22 -29.26 31.12
C LEU A 175 10.24 -30.55 31.93
N ALA A 176 10.76 -30.51 33.16
CA ALA A 176 10.79 -31.66 34.07
C ALA A 176 9.38 -32.13 34.51
N ARG A 177 8.36 -31.27 34.38
CA ARG A 177 6.96 -31.64 34.65
C ARG A 177 6.27 -32.25 33.42
N PRO A 178 5.41 -33.27 33.58
CA PRO A 178 4.58 -33.80 32.49
C PRO A 178 3.72 -32.71 31.85
N ALA A 179 3.59 -32.72 30.52
CA ALA A 179 2.91 -31.66 29.77
C ALA A 179 1.48 -31.37 30.26
N ALA A 180 0.74 -32.42 30.64
CA ALA A 180 -0.63 -32.31 31.16
C ALA A 180 -0.72 -31.60 32.53
N GLN A 181 0.37 -31.55 33.28
CA GLN A 181 0.43 -31.00 34.65
C GLN A 181 1.11 -29.62 34.72
N ARG A 182 1.53 -29.06 33.57
CA ARG A 182 2.11 -27.71 33.49
C ARG A 182 1.01 -26.66 33.65
N SER A 183 1.22 -25.72 34.56
CA SER A 183 0.41 -24.51 34.74
C SER A 183 0.49 -23.59 33.52
N GLU A 184 -0.41 -22.61 33.45
CA GLU A 184 -0.43 -21.60 32.38
C GLU A 184 0.86 -20.77 32.35
N ALA A 185 1.40 -20.40 33.52
CA ALA A 185 2.65 -19.65 33.63
C ALA A 185 3.86 -20.45 33.08
N GLU A 186 3.92 -21.76 33.37
CA GLU A 186 4.98 -22.63 32.86
C GLU A 186 4.87 -22.84 31.34
N ARG A 187 3.65 -23.00 30.82
CA ARG A 187 3.39 -23.07 29.37
C ARG A 187 3.80 -21.78 28.68
N LYS A 188 3.47 -20.63 29.28
CA LYS A 188 3.84 -19.31 28.77
C LYS A 188 5.36 -19.13 28.77
N ALA A 189 6.07 -19.50 29.85
CA ALA A 189 7.52 -19.40 29.91
C ALA A 189 8.22 -20.25 28.83
N LEU A 190 7.72 -21.46 28.56
CA LEU A 190 8.21 -22.31 27.47
C LEU A 190 7.95 -21.68 26.08
N LEU A 191 6.74 -21.15 25.88
CA LEU A 191 6.36 -20.49 24.63
C LEU A 191 7.20 -19.23 24.39
N ASP A 192 7.35 -18.38 25.40
CA ASP A 192 8.16 -17.16 25.34
C ASP A 192 9.63 -17.50 25.02
N HIS A 193 10.19 -18.55 25.65
CA HIS A 193 11.55 -19.00 25.37
C HIS A 193 11.69 -19.51 23.92
N ARG A 194 10.68 -20.21 23.39
CA ARG A 194 10.66 -20.70 22.01
C ARG A 194 10.50 -19.56 21.01
N ILE A 195 9.64 -18.59 21.31
CA ILE A 195 9.39 -17.36 20.52
C ILE A 195 10.66 -16.53 20.44
N ALA A 196 11.37 -16.33 21.55
CA ALA A 196 12.60 -15.54 21.59
C ALA A 196 13.72 -16.10 20.69
N LYS A 197 13.69 -17.41 20.40
CA LYS A 197 14.64 -18.10 19.53
C LYS A 197 14.09 -18.35 18.12
N ASP A 198 12.85 -17.95 17.85
CA ASP A 198 12.22 -18.17 16.55
C ASP A 198 12.61 -17.06 15.56
N THR A 199 13.54 -17.39 14.67
CA THR A 199 14.04 -16.45 13.66
C THR A 199 12.96 -16.05 12.65
N GLN A 200 12.07 -16.97 12.30
CA GLN A 200 10.98 -16.71 11.35
C GLN A 200 9.96 -15.73 11.93
N LEU A 201 9.60 -15.88 13.21
CA LEU A 201 8.72 -14.95 13.90
C LEU A 201 9.35 -13.55 14.02
N ALA A 202 10.65 -13.47 14.32
CA ALA A 202 11.36 -12.20 14.40
C ALA A 202 11.39 -11.46 13.05
N GLU A 203 11.56 -12.18 11.93
CA GLU A 203 11.48 -11.60 10.59
C GLU A 203 10.08 -11.08 10.27
N LEU A 204 9.04 -11.87 10.55
CA LEU A 204 7.65 -11.45 10.34
C LEU A 204 7.29 -10.22 11.18
N GLN A 205 7.75 -10.14 12.43
CA GLN A 205 7.54 -8.97 13.28
C GLN A 205 8.21 -7.70 12.71
N ARG A 206 9.40 -7.82 12.12
CA ARG A 206 10.06 -6.68 11.45
C ARG A 206 9.28 -6.22 10.22
N GLU A 207 8.78 -7.15 9.41
CA GLU A 207 7.98 -6.80 8.24
C GLU A 207 6.63 -6.17 8.64
N ILE A 208 5.96 -6.67 9.68
CA ILE A 208 4.76 -6.02 10.25
C ILE A 208 5.08 -4.59 10.70
N ALA A 209 6.15 -4.39 11.47
CA ALA A 209 6.52 -3.06 11.95
C ALA A 209 6.85 -2.09 10.79
N LYS A 210 7.53 -2.57 9.76
CA LYS A 210 7.84 -1.82 8.54
C LYS A 210 6.56 -1.43 7.78
N GLN A 211 5.64 -2.37 7.59
CA GLN A 211 4.36 -2.11 6.94
C GLN A 211 3.50 -1.15 7.77
N GLN A 212 3.44 -1.31 9.09
CA GLN A 212 2.74 -0.38 9.98
C GLN A 212 3.29 1.04 9.86
N THR A 213 4.63 1.18 9.84
CA THR A 213 5.28 2.48 9.64
C THR A 213 4.95 3.09 8.27
N GLN A 214 4.82 2.28 7.22
CA GLN A 214 4.39 2.76 5.90
C GLN A 214 2.93 3.20 5.93
N LEU A 215 2.07 2.47 6.62
CA LEU A 215 0.65 2.75 6.75
C LEU A 215 0.40 4.03 7.57
N ASP A 216 1.14 4.23 8.66
CA ASP A 216 1.06 5.43 9.51
C ASP A 216 1.57 6.69 8.76
N LYS A 217 2.43 6.53 7.76
CA LYS A 217 2.87 7.62 6.86
C LYS A 217 1.81 7.99 5.83
N LEU A 218 0.92 7.07 5.46
CA LEU A 218 -0.21 7.34 4.57
C LEU A 218 -1.31 8.05 5.37
N LYS A 219 -1.12 9.32 5.70
CA LYS A 219 -2.18 10.15 6.29
C LYS A 219 -3.14 10.57 5.17
N PRO A 220 -4.36 10.01 5.10
CA PRO A 220 -5.32 10.45 4.10
C PRO A 220 -5.74 11.89 4.40
N ASP A 221 -6.08 12.64 3.34
CA ASP A 221 -6.76 13.90 3.52
C ASP A 221 -8.08 13.65 4.27
N THR A 222 -8.26 14.32 5.40
CA THR A 222 -9.49 14.22 6.19
C THR A 222 -10.44 15.35 5.83
N THR A 223 -11.73 15.08 5.92
CA THR A 223 -12.78 16.09 5.79
C THR A 223 -13.73 15.95 6.96
N LEU A 224 -14.39 17.06 7.32
CA LEU A 224 -15.39 17.03 8.37
C LEU A 224 -16.63 16.28 7.86
N VAL A 225 -17.07 15.28 8.63
CA VAL A 225 -18.29 14.54 8.38
C VAL A 225 -19.31 14.84 9.48
N MET A 226 -20.60 14.78 9.14
CA MET A 226 -21.64 14.86 10.15
C MET A 226 -21.83 13.49 10.81
N VAL A 227 -21.66 13.41 12.13
CA VAL A 227 -21.86 12.20 12.92
C VAL A 227 -23.12 12.36 13.77
N GLU A 228 -23.94 11.31 13.86
CA GLU A 228 -25.10 11.30 14.77
C GLU A 228 -24.64 11.30 16.23
N LEU A 229 -25.33 12.06 17.07
CA LEU A 229 -25.04 12.11 18.50
C LEU A 229 -25.58 10.85 19.19
N PRO A 230 -24.92 10.34 20.25
CA PRO A 230 -25.46 9.25 21.06
C PRO A 230 -26.85 9.55 21.61
N GLU A 231 -27.08 10.81 22.00
CA GLU A 231 -28.38 11.33 22.42
C GLU A 231 -28.87 12.38 21.40
N PRO A 232 -29.98 12.11 20.68
CA PRO A 232 -30.56 13.06 19.75
C PRO A 232 -31.01 14.36 20.43
N ARG A 233 -30.82 15.49 19.76
CA ARG A 233 -31.36 16.78 20.23
C ARG A 233 -32.88 16.82 20.03
N VAL A 234 -33.61 17.26 21.04
CA VAL A 234 -35.04 17.55 20.92
C VAL A 234 -35.22 18.72 19.95
N THR A 235 -36.09 18.55 18.96
CA THR A 235 -36.41 19.58 17.96
C THR A 235 -37.86 20.02 18.13
N HIS A 236 -38.12 21.32 18.01
CA HIS A 236 -39.45 21.90 18.20
C HIS A 236 -39.91 22.67 16.95
N ILE A 237 -41.23 22.78 16.76
CA ILE A 237 -41.82 23.80 15.88
C ILE A 237 -41.81 25.13 16.64
N TYR A 238 -41.06 26.10 16.13
CA TYR A 238 -40.98 27.42 16.76
C TYR A 238 -42.13 28.32 16.34
N GLN A 239 -42.81 28.93 17.32
CA GLN A 239 -43.93 29.83 17.04
C GLN A 239 -43.45 31.04 16.24
N ARG A 240 -43.99 31.20 15.02
CA ARG A 240 -43.59 32.25 14.06
C ARG A 240 -42.08 32.26 13.74
N GLY A 241 -41.38 31.15 13.98
CA GLY A 241 -39.93 31.03 13.78
C GLY A 241 -39.06 31.69 14.86
N ASP A 242 -39.61 32.15 15.98
CA ASP A 242 -38.80 32.68 17.09
C ASP A 242 -38.15 31.51 17.87
N TYR A 243 -36.83 31.37 17.76
CA TYR A 243 -36.06 30.31 18.41
C TYR A 243 -36.14 30.33 19.95
N ARG A 244 -36.66 31.41 20.56
CA ARG A 244 -36.87 31.54 22.00
C ARG A 244 -38.23 31.05 22.46
N ASN A 245 -39.16 30.77 21.53
CA ASN A 245 -40.51 30.34 21.83
C ASN A 245 -40.77 28.94 21.21
N PRO A 246 -40.21 27.87 21.81
CA PRO A 246 -40.42 26.51 21.33
C PRO A 246 -41.87 26.08 21.54
N GLY A 247 -42.49 25.56 20.49
CA GLY A 247 -43.79 24.90 20.55
C GLY A 247 -43.64 23.38 20.67
N GLU A 248 -44.47 22.65 19.93
CA GLU A 248 -44.53 21.19 19.95
C GLU A 248 -43.22 20.54 19.51
N VAL A 249 -42.87 19.42 20.16
CA VAL A 249 -41.74 18.58 19.78
C VAL A 249 -42.08 17.83 18.49
N VAL A 250 -41.15 17.79 17.56
CA VAL A 250 -41.28 17.01 16.32
C VAL A 250 -40.37 15.79 16.33
N GLN A 251 -40.87 14.71 15.72
CA GLN A 251 -40.11 13.50 15.46
C GLN A 251 -39.69 13.44 14.00
N PRO A 252 -38.60 12.71 13.66
CA PRO A 252 -38.23 12.49 12.27
C PRO A 252 -39.33 11.72 11.53
N ASP A 253 -39.82 12.27 10.43
CA ASP A 253 -40.80 11.61 9.55
C ASP A 253 -40.71 12.18 8.11
N ALA A 254 -41.40 11.53 7.17
CA ALA A 254 -41.57 11.98 5.79
C ALA A 254 -42.82 12.87 5.64
N PRO A 255 -42.90 13.72 4.59
CA PRO A 255 -44.13 14.46 4.28
C PRO A 255 -45.31 13.49 4.05
N ALA A 256 -46.41 13.69 4.76
CA ALA A 256 -47.59 12.81 4.71
C ALA A 256 -48.27 12.71 3.33
N SER A 257 -47.97 13.63 2.41
CA SER A 257 -48.44 13.60 1.01
C SER A 257 -47.68 12.60 0.13
N LEU A 258 -46.61 11.99 0.64
CA LEU A 258 -45.78 11.00 -0.04
C LEU A 258 -45.89 9.65 0.69
N HIS A 259 -45.21 8.63 0.18
CA HIS A 259 -45.22 7.30 0.79
C HIS A 259 -44.61 7.34 2.21
N PRO A 260 -45.11 6.51 3.15
CA PRO A 260 -44.59 6.48 4.52
C PRO A 260 -43.09 6.16 4.59
N LEU A 261 -42.40 6.68 5.61
CA LEU A 261 -40.98 6.42 5.82
C LEU A 261 -40.65 4.91 5.98
N ALA A 262 -41.60 4.11 6.45
CA ALA A 262 -41.43 2.70 6.79
C ALA A 262 -41.81 1.69 5.70
N SER A 263 -42.32 2.12 4.54
CA SER A 263 -43.08 1.20 3.67
C SER A 263 -42.26 0.09 3.00
N HIS A 264 -40.93 0.23 2.80
CA HIS A 264 -40.12 -0.75 2.05
C HIS A 264 -38.66 -0.94 2.52
N LEU A 265 -38.29 -0.44 3.70
CA LEU A 265 -36.89 -0.49 4.13
C LEU A 265 -36.55 -1.80 4.85
N PRO A 266 -35.48 -2.51 4.45
CA PRO A 266 -35.03 -3.67 5.19
C PRO A 266 -34.64 -3.23 6.61
N THR A 267 -35.30 -3.83 7.59
CA THR A 267 -34.92 -3.70 8.98
C THR A 267 -33.58 -4.43 9.18
N SER A 268 -32.72 -3.90 10.05
CA SER A 268 -31.61 -4.70 10.55
C SER A 268 -32.17 -5.97 11.21
N GLU A 269 -31.42 -7.08 11.11
CA GLU A 269 -31.82 -8.35 11.73
C GLU A 269 -32.25 -8.11 13.19
N GLY A 270 -33.53 -8.34 13.49
CA GLY A 270 -34.11 -8.18 14.82
C GLY A 270 -34.90 -6.89 15.09
N GLN A 271 -35.08 -5.97 14.13
CA GLN A 271 -35.94 -4.78 14.30
C GLN A 271 -37.26 -4.91 13.53
N ALA A 272 -38.37 -4.52 14.17
CA ALA A 272 -39.70 -4.48 13.55
C ALA A 272 -39.91 -3.27 12.63
N GLN A 273 -39.09 -2.22 12.77
CA GLN A 273 -39.18 -0.98 12.01
C GLN A 273 -37.78 -0.38 11.80
N ALA A 274 -37.54 0.22 10.62
CA ALA A 274 -36.27 0.87 10.34
C ALA A 274 -36.09 2.12 11.22
N PRO A 275 -34.90 2.39 11.77
CA PRO A 275 -34.66 3.56 12.60
C PRO A 275 -34.87 4.85 11.79
N ALA A 276 -35.54 5.87 12.35
CA ALA A 276 -35.80 7.13 11.66
C ALA A 276 -34.56 8.03 11.63
N ASN A 277 -33.55 7.61 10.86
CA ASN A 277 -32.24 8.25 10.76
C ASN A 277 -31.91 8.66 9.32
N ARG A 278 -30.71 9.23 9.09
CA ARG A 278 -30.31 9.72 7.75
C ARG A 278 -30.22 8.62 6.70
N LEU A 279 -29.87 7.39 7.08
CA LEU A 279 -29.80 6.26 6.15
C LEU A 279 -31.20 5.88 5.67
N THR A 280 -32.17 5.84 6.58
CA THR A 280 -33.59 5.60 6.27
C THR A 280 -34.14 6.67 5.35
N LEU A 281 -33.86 7.96 5.62
CA LEU A 281 -34.24 9.05 4.71
C LEU A 281 -33.59 8.88 3.32
N ALA A 282 -32.30 8.57 3.25
CA ALA A 282 -31.60 8.39 1.97
C ALA A 282 -32.21 7.27 1.13
N ARG A 283 -32.59 6.14 1.74
CA ARG A 283 -33.26 5.04 1.06
C ARG A 283 -34.70 5.40 0.66
N TRP A 284 -35.44 6.11 1.50
CA TRP A 284 -36.79 6.60 1.19
C TRP A 284 -36.81 7.58 0.00
N ILE A 285 -35.77 8.43 -0.14
CA ILE A 285 -35.61 9.36 -1.27
C ILE A 285 -35.52 8.58 -2.59
N VAL A 286 -34.73 7.50 -2.65
CA VAL A 286 -34.52 6.69 -3.87
C VAL A 286 -35.45 5.48 -3.96
N ASP A 287 -36.50 5.44 -3.14
CA ASP A 287 -37.50 4.39 -3.18
C ASP A 287 -38.30 4.47 -4.49
N PRO A 288 -38.64 3.34 -5.15
CA PRO A 288 -39.49 3.34 -6.34
C PRO A 288 -40.86 4.00 -6.13
N ALA A 289 -41.38 4.02 -4.90
CA ALA A 289 -42.60 4.74 -4.56
C ALA A 289 -42.44 6.26 -4.58
N ASN A 290 -41.19 6.78 -4.61
CA ASN A 290 -40.90 8.20 -4.77
C ASN A 290 -41.02 8.61 -6.26
N PRO A 291 -42.02 9.42 -6.63
CA PRO A 291 -42.29 9.73 -8.03
C PRO A 291 -41.35 10.80 -8.63
N LEU A 292 -40.52 11.48 -7.83
CA LEU A 292 -39.81 12.69 -8.25
C LEU A 292 -38.34 12.43 -8.57
N VAL A 293 -37.65 11.60 -7.79
CA VAL A 293 -36.18 11.52 -7.87
C VAL A 293 -35.72 11.01 -9.23
N ALA A 294 -36.36 9.95 -9.75
CA ALA A 294 -36.06 9.44 -11.08
C ALA A 294 -36.35 10.49 -12.17
N ARG A 295 -37.53 11.11 -12.15
CA ARG A 295 -37.94 12.15 -13.12
C ARG A 295 -36.99 13.34 -13.14
N VAL A 296 -36.66 13.89 -11.97
CA VAL A 296 -35.73 15.03 -11.84
C VAL A 296 -34.35 14.64 -12.36
N THR A 297 -33.87 13.44 -12.03
CA THR A 297 -32.55 12.96 -12.43
C THR A 297 -32.45 12.80 -13.95
N VAL A 298 -33.37 12.07 -14.58
CA VAL A 298 -33.36 11.85 -16.02
C VAL A 298 -33.59 13.15 -16.80
N ASN A 299 -34.43 14.06 -16.28
CA ASN A 299 -34.64 15.37 -16.89
C ASN A 299 -33.36 16.24 -16.87
N ARG A 300 -32.56 16.16 -15.81
CA ARG A 300 -31.26 16.86 -15.76
C ARG A 300 -30.28 16.30 -16.77
N TRP A 301 -30.19 14.97 -16.91
CA TRP A 301 -29.36 14.36 -17.95
C TRP A 301 -29.84 14.69 -19.36
N TRP A 302 -31.15 14.70 -19.56
CA TRP A 302 -31.75 15.17 -20.80
C TRP A 302 -31.38 16.62 -21.08
N ALA A 303 -31.50 17.51 -20.10
CA ALA A 303 -31.11 18.91 -20.21
C ALA A 303 -29.61 19.09 -20.52
N GLU A 304 -28.74 18.26 -19.95
CA GLU A 304 -27.32 18.28 -20.30
C GLU A 304 -27.08 17.88 -21.74
N LEU A 305 -27.79 16.88 -22.26
CA LEU A 305 -27.63 16.38 -23.63
C LEU A 305 -28.27 17.32 -24.67
N PHE A 306 -29.49 17.79 -24.43
CA PHE A 306 -30.29 18.59 -25.36
C PHE A 306 -30.25 20.10 -25.10
N GLY A 307 -29.68 20.55 -23.99
CA GLY A 307 -29.60 21.97 -23.58
C GLY A 307 -30.85 22.49 -22.89
N ARG A 308 -31.96 21.77 -23.02
CA ARG A 308 -33.24 22.05 -22.39
C ARG A 308 -33.80 20.74 -21.85
N GLY A 309 -34.27 20.75 -20.60
CA GLY A 309 -34.99 19.61 -20.02
C GLY A 309 -36.35 19.41 -20.68
N ILE A 310 -36.90 18.20 -20.57
CA ILE A 310 -38.32 17.93 -20.84
C ILE A 310 -39.18 18.86 -19.97
N VAL A 311 -38.78 19.04 -18.71
CA VAL A 311 -39.18 20.16 -17.84
C VAL A 311 -38.09 21.22 -17.90
N SER A 312 -38.40 22.42 -18.43
CA SER A 312 -37.39 23.48 -18.62
C SER A 312 -36.85 24.07 -17.32
N THR A 313 -37.68 24.09 -16.27
CA THR A 313 -37.32 24.48 -14.90
C THR A 313 -36.64 23.31 -14.19
N VAL A 314 -35.40 22.99 -14.59
CA VAL A 314 -34.63 21.84 -14.05
C VAL A 314 -34.42 21.85 -12.52
N GLU A 315 -34.65 22.99 -11.89
CA GLU A 315 -34.57 23.24 -10.45
C GLU A 315 -35.91 23.24 -9.72
N ASP A 316 -37.04 23.29 -10.44
CA ASP A 316 -38.39 23.32 -9.86
C ASP A 316 -39.35 22.42 -10.66
N PHE A 317 -39.75 21.31 -10.05
CA PHE A 317 -40.77 20.36 -10.53
C PHE A 317 -42.12 20.57 -9.83
N GLY A 318 -42.24 21.60 -9.00
CA GLY A 318 -43.47 21.96 -8.30
C GLY A 318 -44.43 22.78 -9.17
N VAL A 319 -45.48 23.30 -8.54
CA VAL A 319 -46.58 24.05 -9.19
C VAL A 319 -46.09 25.35 -9.86
N LYS A 320 -44.94 25.89 -9.43
CA LYS A 320 -44.31 27.07 -10.04
C LYS A 320 -43.35 26.73 -11.19
N GLY A 321 -43.05 25.44 -11.38
CA GLY A 321 -42.25 24.94 -12.49
C GLY A 321 -43.08 24.79 -13.76
N ASP A 322 -42.37 24.58 -14.87
CA ASP A 322 -43.01 24.29 -16.16
C ASP A 322 -43.57 22.86 -16.19
N ALA A 323 -44.68 22.66 -16.90
CA ALA A 323 -45.15 21.33 -17.24
C ALA A 323 -44.18 20.63 -18.21
N PRO A 324 -44.01 19.30 -18.13
CA PRO A 324 -43.17 18.55 -19.07
C PRO A 324 -43.68 18.72 -20.51
N SER A 325 -42.77 18.99 -21.44
CA SER A 325 -43.11 19.05 -22.87
C SER A 325 -43.54 17.69 -23.43
N HIS A 326 -42.98 16.61 -22.88
CA HIS A 326 -43.24 15.22 -23.27
C HIS A 326 -43.41 14.36 -22.01
N PRO A 327 -44.59 14.39 -21.35
CA PRO A 327 -44.82 13.69 -20.08
C PRO A 327 -44.56 12.19 -20.18
N ASP A 328 -45.09 11.53 -21.21
CA ASP A 328 -44.96 10.08 -21.38
C ASP A 328 -43.50 9.65 -21.58
N LEU A 329 -42.70 10.48 -22.26
CA LEU A 329 -41.26 10.23 -22.44
C LEU A 329 -40.52 10.37 -21.11
N LEU A 330 -40.84 11.40 -20.32
CA LEU A 330 -40.24 11.59 -19.00
C LEU A 330 -40.57 10.41 -18.07
N ASP A 331 -41.83 9.97 -18.08
CA ASP A 331 -42.29 8.84 -17.29
C ASP A 331 -41.63 7.53 -17.74
N TYR A 332 -41.56 7.29 -19.06
CA TYR A 332 -40.84 6.14 -19.62
C TYR A 332 -39.39 6.10 -19.16
N LEU A 333 -38.64 7.21 -19.31
CA LEU A 333 -37.23 7.26 -18.92
C LEU A 333 -37.04 7.12 -17.40
N ALA A 334 -37.95 7.67 -16.60
CA ALA A 334 -37.89 7.57 -15.15
C ALA A 334 -38.17 6.14 -14.66
N VAL A 335 -39.19 5.47 -15.21
CA VAL A 335 -39.51 4.08 -14.89
C VAL A 335 -38.38 3.15 -15.35
N ASP A 336 -37.93 3.30 -16.60
CA ASP A 336 -36.80 2.53 -17.16
C ASP A 336 -35.53 2.67 -16.31
N PHE A 337 -35.27 3.87 -15.79
CA PHE A 337 -34.13 4.12 -14.89
C PHE A 337 -34.22 3.32 -13.59
N VAL A 338 -35.40 3.29 -12.96
CA VAL A 338 -35.62 2.57 -11.69
C VAL A 338 -35.59 1.06 -11.92
N GLU A 339 -36.29 0.55 -12.94
CA GLU A 339 -36.38 -0.89 -13.26
C GLU A 339 -35.03 -1.50 -13.65
N HIS A 340 -34.14 -0.71 -14.28
CA HIS A 340 -32.77 -1.13 -14.59
C HIS A 340 -31.76 -0.83 -13.48
N GLY A 341 -32.23 -0.83 -12.23
CA GLY A 341 -31.38 -0.75 -11.03
C GLY A 341 -30.63 0.58 -10.92
N TRP A 342 -31.26 1.69 -11.31
CA TRP A 342 -30.67 3.03 -11.25
C TRP A 342 -29.38 3.16 -12.08
N SER A 343 -29.29 2.44 -13.20
CA SER A 343 -28.13 2.49 -14.10
C SER A 343 -28.10 3.76 -14.95
N MET A 344 -27.30 4.75 -14.54
CA MET A 344 -27.08 5.98 -15.34
C MET A 344 -26.61 5.66 -16.77
N LYS A 345 -25.73 4.67 -16.95
CA LYS A 345 -25.19 4.31 -18.26
C LYS A 345 -26.27 3.78 -19.20
N HIS A 346 -27.25 3.04 -18.67
CA HIS A 346 -28.37 2.52 -19.45
C HIS A 346 -29.20 3.65 -20.04
N VAL A 347 -29.69 4.56 -19.19
CA VAL A 347 -30.51 5.71 -19.62
C VAL A 347 -29.76 6.59 -20.62
N LEU A 348 -28.50 6.94 -20.31
CA LEU A 348 -27.68 7.76 -21.22
C LEU A 348 -27.50 7.07 -22.57
N ARG A 349 -27.25 5.76 -22.60
CA ARG A 349 -27.13 4.98 -23.85
C ARG A 349 -28.44 5.00 -24.64
N SER A 350 -29.58 4.78 -23.98
CA SER A 350 -30.90 4.83 -24.61
C SER A 350 -31.16 6.19 -25.25
N ILE A 351 -30.81 7.29 -24.58
CA ILE A 351 -30.95 8.64 -25.13
C ILE A 351 -30.02 8.86 -26.32
N VAL A 352 -28.71 8.61 -26.19
CA VAL A 352 -27.74 8.96 -27.26
C VAL A 352 -27.85 8.05 -28.50
N LEU A 353 -28.44 6.85 -28.36
CA LEU A 353 -28.72 5.96 -29.48
C LEU A 353 -30.11 6.18 -30.11
N SER A 354 -30.95 7.04 -29.51
CA SER A 354 -32.27 7.36 -30.06
C SER A 354 -32.18 8.00 -31.46
N ALA A 355 -33.25 7.87 -32.24
CA ALA A 355 -33.38 8.62 -33.49
C ALA A 355 -33.35 10.13 -33.24
N THR A 356 -33.99 10.57 -32.14
CA THR A 356 -34.10 11.97 -31.75
C THR A 356 -32.76 12.64 -31.48
N TYR A 357 -31.85 11.98 -30.75
CA TYR A 357 -30.52 12.52 -30.46
C TYR A 357 -29.62 12.57 -31.71
N ARG A 358 -29.80 11.60 -32.63
CA ARG A 358 -29.02 11.49 -33.87
C ARG A 358 -29.54 12.35 -35.02
N GLN A 359 -30.57 13.17 -34.78
CA GLN A 359 -31.06 14.11 -35.78
C GLN A 359 -29.99 15.13 -36.17
N SER A 360 -30.03 15.59 -37.43
CA SER A 360 -29.19 16.70 -37.87
C SER A 360 -29.52 17.97 -37.09
N SER A 361 -28.48 18.70 -36.67
CA SER A 361 -28.58 20.01 -36.03
C SER A 361 -28.74 21.18 -37.03
N VAL A 362 -28.84 20.89 -38.34
CA VAL A 362 -29.08 21.92 -39.37
C VAL A 362 -30.43 22.60 -39.16
N VAL A 363 -30.37 23.92 -39.03
CA VAL A 363 -31.53 24.80 -38.85
C VAL A 363 -31.96 25.34 -40.21
N THR A 364 -33.14 24.91 -40.69
CA THR A 364 -33.78 25.55 -41.86
C THR A 364 -34.77 26.62 -41.39
N PRO A 365 -35.08 27.64 -42.21
CA PRO A 365 -36.07 28.67 -41.87
C PRO A 365 -37.41 28.08 -41.43
N GLU A 366 -37.86 27.00 -42.08
CA GLU A 366 -39.13 26.33 -41.79
C GLU A 366 -39.12 25.64 -40.43
N ARG A 367 -38.00 24.97 -40.09
CA ARG A 367 -37.83 24.32 -38.77
C ARG A 367 -37.75 25.36 -37.66
N LEU A 368 -37.02 26.46 -37.90
CA LEU A 368 -36.89 27.55 -36.93
C LEU A 368 -38.24 28.22 -36.67
N ALA A 369 -39.05 28.43 -37.69
CA ALA A 369 -40.38 29.02 -37.54
C ALA A 369 -41.38 28.12 -36.77
N ARG A 370 -41.19 26.80 -36.80
CA ARG A 370 -42.09 25.84 -36.12
C ARG A 370 -41.68 25.52 -34.68
N ASP A 371 -40.39 25.56 -34.39
CA ASP A 371 -39.83 25.14 -33.09
C ASP A 371 -38.54 25.92 -32.80
N ASP A 372 -38.66 27.22 -32.58
CA ASP A 372 -37.54 28.14 -32.36
C ASP A 372 -36.63 27.69 -31.21
N ASP A 373 -37.22 27.28 -30.09
CA ASP A 373 -36.55 26.83 -28.86
C ASP A 373 -36.09 25.36 -28.90
N ASN A 374 -36.35 24.64 -30.00
CA ASN A 374 -36.17 23.19 -30.09
C ASN A 374 -36.90 22.39 -28.98
N ARG A 375 -38.04 22.92 -28.51
CA ARG A 375 -38.88 22.32 -27.46
C ARG A 375 -39.50 21.00 -27.93
N TRP A 376 -39.87 20.93 -29.20
CA TRP A 376 -40.46 19.75 -29.84
C TRP A 376 -39.42 18.86 -30.53
N LEU A 377 -38.14 19.14 -30.31
CA LEU A 377 -37.00 18.34 -30.75
C LEU A 377 -37.00 18.16 -32.28
N ALA A 378 -37.37 19.21 -33.01
CA ALA A 378 -37.42 19.21 -34.47
C ALA A 378 -36.04 19.09 -35.16
N ARG A 379 -34.96 19.18 -34.37
CA ARG A 379 -33.55 19.09 -34.81
C ARG A 379 -32.64 18.59 -33.69
N GLY A 380 -31.44 18.14 -34.07
CA GLY A 380 -30.38 17.76 -33.14
C GLY A 380 -29.90 18.92 -32.26
N PRO A 381 -29.41 18.65 -31.03
CA PRO A 381 -28.98 19.69 -30.12
C PRO A 381 -27.65 20.32 -30.55
N ARG A 382 -27.61 21.65 -30.64
CA ARG A 382 -26.40 22.41 -30.97
C ARG A 382 -26.06 23.40 -29.86
N LEU A 383 -25.03 23.12 -29.07
CA LEU A 383 -24.73 23.87 -27.84
C LEU A 383 -23.23 24.03 -27.65
N ARG A 384 -22.80 25.21 -27.19
CA ARG A 384 -21.43 25.41 -26.72
C ARG A 384 -21.14 24.42 -25.59
N MET A 385 -20.02 23.71 -25.69
CA MET A 385 -19.52 22.82 -24.65
C MET A 385 -19.22 23.61 -23.37
N ASP A 386 -19.35 22.94 -22.22
CA ASP A 386 -18.98 23.52 -20.93
C ASP A 386 -17.47 23.78 -20.83
N ALA A 387 -17.04 24.62 -19.90
CA ALA A 387 -15.63 25.00 -19.72
C ALA A 387 -14.65 23.81 -19.69
N GLU A 388 -15.00 22.78 -18.91
CA GLU A 388 -14.20 21.56 -18.77
C GLU A 388 -14.12 20.80 -20.10
N MET A 389 -15.24 20.72 -20.84
CA MET A 389 -15.31 20.03 -22.12
C MET A 389 -14.58 20.77 -23.23
N ILE A 390 -14.61 22.10 -23.27
CA ILE A 390 -13.84 22.90 -24.25
C ILE A 390 -12.35 22.63 -24.09
N ARG A 391 -11.86 22.69 -22.85
CA ARG A 391 -10.46 22.40 -22.54
C ARG A 391 -10.10 20.96 -22.88
N ASP A 392 -10.91 20.00 -22.43
CA ASP A 392 -10.65 18.58 -22.68
C ASP A 392 -10.71 18.25 -24.18
N ASN A 393 -11.59 18.90 -24.94
CA ASN A 393 -11.65 18.76 -26.40
C ASN A 393 -10.37 19.27 -27.06
N ALA A 394 -9.90 20.48 -26.70
CA ALA A 394 -8.65 21.03 -27.24
C ALA A 394 -7.45 20.11 -26.96
N LEU A 395 -7.37 19.53 -25.75
CA LEU A 395 -6.34 18.55 -25.40
C LEU A 395 -6.51 17.23 -26.16
N ALA A 396 -7.74 16.77 -26.40
CA ALA A 396 -8.00 15.53 -27.13
C ALA A 396 -7.62 15.65 -28.62
N VAL A 397 -8.05 16.72 -29.28
CA VAL A 397 -7.77 16.94 -30.71
C VAL A 397 -6.28 17.16 -30.98
N SER A 398 -5.58 17.80 -30.03
CA SER A 398 -4.13 17.99 -30.10
C SER A 398 -3.31 16.75 -29.72
N GLY A 399 -3.92 15.78 -29.05
CA GLY A 399 -3.25 14.56 -28.59
C GLY A 399 -2.56 14.67 -27.22
N LEU A 400 -2.77 15.76 -26.50
CA LEU A 400 -2.20 16.00 -25.16
C LEU A 400 -3.03 15.39 -24.03
N LEU A 401 -4.32 15.08 -24.25
CA LEU A 401 -5.22 14.67 -23.16
C LEU A 401 -4.76 13.39 -22.45
N SER A 402 -4.52 13.50 -21.15
CA SER A 402 -4.26 12.35 -20.28
C SER A 402 -5.57 11.82 -19.68
N LEU A 403 -5.86 10.55 -19.93
CA LEU A 403 -7.03 9.83 -19.38
C LEU A 403 -6.76 9.17 -18.03
N ARG A 404 -5.62 9.47 -17.38
CA ARG A 404 -5.23 8.91 -16.09
C ARG A 404 -6.30 9.20 -15.01
N GLN A 405 -6.88 8.13 -14.49
CA GLN A 405 -7.88 8.19 -13.43
C GLN A 405 -7.24 8.21 -12.03
N TYR A 406 -8.00 8.73 -11.08
CA TYR A 406 -7.66 8.82 -9.65
C TYR A 406 -6.41 9.66 -9.34
N GLY A 407 -6.03 9.74 -8.06
CA GLY A 407 -4.89 10.54 -7.62
C GLY A 407 -5.21 12.03 -7.42
N PRO A 408 -4.19 12.84 -7.10
CA PRO A 408 -4.37 14.22 -6.67
C PRO A 408 -4.90 15.13 -7.79
N PRO A 409 -5.46 16.30 -7.44
CA PRO A 409 -5.85 17.30 -8.42
C PRO A 409 -4.64 17.94 -9.11
N ILE A 410 -4.87 18.47 -10.30
CA ILE A 410 -3.88 19.19 -11.10
C ILE A 410 -4.04 20.70 -10.96
N ARG A 411 -2.95 21.41 -11.24
CA ARG A 411 -2.86 22.87 -11.23
C ARG A 411 -2.40 23.33 -12.61
N PRO A 412 -3.30 23.56 -13.58
CA PRO A 412 -2.93 24.19 -14.84
C PRO A 412 -2.27 25.54 -14.61
N TYR A 413 -1.52 26.05 -15.58
CA TYR A 413 -1.01 27.42 -15.50
C TYR A 413 -2.13 28.43 -15.20
N GLN A 414 -1.87 29.38 -14.31
CA GLN A 414 -2.70 30.58 -14.12
C GLN A 414 -1.78 31.76 -13.78
N PRO A 415 -2.21 33.00 -14.02
CA PRO A 415 -1.47 34.19 -13.60
C PRO A 415 -1.18 34.23 -12.08
N ASP A 416 -0.06 34.85 -11.72
CA ASP A 416 0.33 35.04 -10.33
C ASP A 416 -0.67 35.94 -9.57
N GLY A 417 -0.75 35.74 -8.26
CA GLY A 417 -1.55 36.59 -7.37
C GLY A 417 -3.03 36.20 -7.20
N ILE A 418 -3.58 35.31 -8.02
CA ILE A 418 -5.00 34.88 -7.91
C ILE A 418 -5.29 34.17 -6.58
N TRP A 419 -4.33 33.40 -6.08
CA TRP A 419 -4.46 32.66 -4.82
C TRP A 419 -3.92 33.41 -3.59
N SER A 420 -3.40 34.63 -3.79
CA SER A 420 -2.95 35.49 -2.71
C SER A 420 -4.13 35.82 -1.79
N LYS A 421 -3.87 35.80 -0.48
CA LYS A 421 -4.87 36.14 0.54
C LYS A 421 -4.35 37.33 1.33
N VAL A 422 -5.19 38.34 1.53
CA VAL A 422 -4.90 39.43 2.48
C VAL A 422 -5.15 38.88 3.88
N GLY A 423 -4.09 38.75 4.70
CA GLY A 423 -4.15 38.19 6.05
C GLY A 423 -4.31 36.67 6.10
N GLY A 424 -3.23 35.96 6.41
CA GLY A 424 -3.19 34.50 6.62
C GLY A 424 -2.05 33.80 5.87
N MET A 425 -2.01 32.46 5.94
CA MET A 425 -1.05 31.63 5.19
C MET A 425 -1.23 31.84 3.68
N ALA A 426 -0.17 32.26 3.00
CA ALA A 426 -0.14 32.35 1.54
C ALA A 426 -0.14 30.94 0.94
N TYR A 427 -1.15 30.63 0.13
CA TYR A 427 -1.16 29.37 -0.61
C TYR A 427 -0.27 29.52 -1.85
N LYS A 428 0.82 28.76 -1.91
CA LYS A 428 1.67 28.71 -3.10
C LYS A 428 0.96 27.89 -4.19
N TYR A 429 0.65 28.54 -5.31
CA TYR A 429 0.12 27.86 -6.49
C TYR A 429 1.30 27.49 -7.39
N GLU A 430 1.61 26.20 -7.47
CA GLU A 430 2.62 25.67 -8.38
C GLU A 430 1.93 24.92 -9.49
N ALA A 431 2.21 25.30 -10.74
CA ALA A 431 1.66 24.60 -11.90
C ALA A 431 2.15 23.14 -11.90
N SER A 432 1.25 22.22 -12.23
CA SER A 432 1.60 20.80 -12.38
C SER A 432 2.62 20.63 -13.49
N PRO A 433 3.70 19.85 -13.28
CA PRO A 433 4.77 19.74 -14.27
C PRO A 433 4.37 18.85 -15.46
N GLY A 434 4.91 19.16 -16.63
CA GLY A 434 4.86 18.30 -17.82
C GLY A 434 3.43 17.89 -18.22
N SER A 435 3.25 16.63 -18.58
CA SER A 435 1.96 16.10 -19.04
C SER A 435 0.92 15.91 -17.93
N GLU A 436 1.28 16.02 -16.65
CA GLU A 436 0.31 15.92 -15.56
C GLU A 436 -0.70 17.06 -15.60
N GLN A 437 -0.34 18.24 -16.13
CA GLN A 437 -1.29 19.34 -16.31
C GLN A 437 -2.34 19.05 -17.40
N HIS A 438 -2.15 18.07 -18.27
CA HIS A 438 -3.06 17.75 -19.38
C HIS A 438 -4.13 16.70 -19.03
N ARG A 439 -4.36 16.45 -17.74
CA ARG A 439 -5.47 15.60 -17.27
C ARG A 439 -6.81 16.29 -17.51
N ARG A 440 -7.88 15.47 -17.54
CA ARG A 440 -9.27 15.92 -17.69
C ARG A 440 -9.62 17.06 -16.73
N GLY A 441 -10.46 17.99 -17.20
CA GLY A 441 -10.88 19.19 -16.48
C GLY A 441 -11.48 18.92 -15.09
N ILE A 442 -12.06 17.72 -14.89
CA ILE A 442 -12.56 17.26 -13.59
C ILE A 442 -11.48 17.17 -12.49
N TYR A 443 -10.20 17.05 -12.87
CA TYR A 443 -9.07 17.03 -11.95
C TYR A 443 -8.50 18.42 -11.65
N VAL A 444 -8.96 19.48 -12.33
CA VAL A 444 -8.48 20.85 -12.08
C VAL A 444 -8.90 21.29 -10.68
N VAL A 445 -7.93 21.73 -9.88
CA VAL A 445 -8.21 22.22 -8.55
C VAL A 445 -9.13 23.44 -8.59
N LEU A 446 -10.15 23.44 -7.74
CA LEU A 446 -11.09 24.55 -7.57
C LEU A 446 -10.99 25.07 -6.14
N LYS A 447 -10.50 26.31 -5.99
CA LYS A 447 -10.49 27.02 -4.70
C LYS A 447 -11.70 27.93 -4.62
N ARG A 448 -12.47 27.81 -3.53
CA ARG A 448 -13.63 28.68 -3.28
C ARG A 448 -13.21 30.14 -3.30
N GLY A 449 -13.83 30.95 -4.17
CA GLY A 449 -13.52 32.37 -4.36
C GLY A 449 -12.29 32.67 -5.22
N ALA A 450 -11.53 31.66 -5.66
CA ALA A 450 -10.40 31.81 -6.58
C ALA A 450 -10.33 30.62 -7.57
N PRO A 451 -11.40 30.40 -8.38
CA PRO A 451 -11.45 29.34 -9.38
C PRO A 451 -10.46 29.58 -10.54
N TYR A 452 -10.22 28.54 -11.34
CA TYR A 452 -9.35 28.62 -12.51
C TYR A 452 -9.89 29.64 -13.55
N PRO A 453 -9.14 30.69 -13.94
CA PRO A 453 -9.67 31.80 -14.75
C PRO A 453 -10.25 31.39 -16.09
N SER A 454 -9.58 30.46 -16.80
CA SER A 454 -10.07 29.95 -18.08
C SER A 454 -11.47 29.35 -17.93
N PHE A 455 -11.73 28.61 -16.84
CA PHE A 455 -13.04 28.03 -16.57
C PHE A 455 -14.10 29.07 -16.26
N VAL A 456 -13.75 30.12 -15.49
CA VAL A 456 -14.67 31.22 -15.18
C VAL A 456 -15.14 31.91 -16.46
N ASN A 457 -14.21 32.19 -17.38
CA ASN A 457 -14.55 32.86 -18.63
C ASN A 457 -15.51 32.04 -19.52
N PHE A 458 -15.53 30.72 -19.35
CA PHE A 458 -16.45 29.79 -20.01
C PHE A 458 -17.64 29.36 -19.13
N ASP A 459 -18.08 30.23 -18.22
CA ASP A 459 -19.28 30.05 -17.37
C ASP A 459 -19.20 28.89 -16.36
N ALA A 460 -18.00 28.58 -15.85
CA ALA A 460 -17.89 27.67 -14.72
C ALA A 460 -18.38 28.26 -13.41
N SER A 461 -19.02 27.40 -12.61
CA SER A 461 -19.49 27.78 -11.28
C SER A 461 -18.31 28.13 -10.38
N ALA A 462 -18.41 29.27 -9.70
CA ALA A 462 -17.47 29.66 -8.65
C ALA A 462 -17.57 28.77 -7.38
N ARG A 463 -18.49 27.79 -7.37
CA ARG A 463 -18.75 26.85 -6.25
C ARG A 463 -19.05 27.59 -4.93
N LEU A 464 -19.68 28.76 -5.02
CA LEU A 464 -20.15 29.53 -3.87
C LEU A 464 -21.56 29.11 -3.41
N SER A 465 -22.35 28.59 -4.34
CA SER A 465 -23.70 28.07 -4.13
C SER A 465 -23.93 26.81 -4.96
N CYS A 466 -25.02 26.09 -4.69
CA CYS A 466 -25.48 25.00 -5.54
C CYS A 466 -25.95 25.57 -6.88
N VAL A 467 -25.49 25.00 -8.00
CA VAL A 467 -25.86 25.40 -9.36
C VAL A 467 -26.38 24.17 -10.08
N VAL A 468 -27.67 24.17 -10.41
CA VAL A 468 -28.32 23.08 -11.15
C VAL A 468 -28.25 23.34 -12.66
N LYS A 469 -28.42 24.60 -13.09
CA LYS A 469 -28.30 25.03 -14.48
C LYS A 469 -27.17 26.04 -14.63
N ARG A 470 -26.20 25.77 -15.50
CA ARG A 470 -25.14 26.72 -15.84
C ARG A 470 -25.63 27.71 -16.89
N SER A 471 -25.22 28.97 -16.78
CA SER A 471 -25.36 29.93 -17.87
C SER A 471 -24.45 29.52 -19.03
N ARG A 472 -24.84 29.86 -20.25
CA ARG A 472 -24.01 29.71 -21.44
C ARG A 472 -23.98 31.04 -22.18
N THR A 473 -22.90 31.78 -21.99
CA THR A 473 -22.64 33.04 -22.68
C THR A 473 -21.73 32.79 -23.89
N ASN A 474 -21.76 33.73 -24.84
CA ASN A 474 -20.84 33.79 -25.97
C ASN A 474 -20.26 35.21 -26.00
N THR A 475 -19.03 35.37 -25.51
CA THR A 475 -18.39 36.69 -25.36
C THR A 475 -17.11 36.77 -26.18
N PRO A 476 -16.72 37.95 -26.69
CA PRO A 476 -15.43 38.11 -27.38
C PRO A 476 -14.22 37.68 -26.53
N LEU A 477 -14.31 37.82 -25.19
CA LEU A 477 -13.26 37.37 -24.27
C LEU A 477 -13.04 35.86 -24.34
N GLN A 478 -14.07 35.06 -24.62
CA GLN A 478 -13.93 33.61 -24.78
C GLN A 478 -13.09 33.25 -25.99
N ALA A 479 -13.31 33.92 -27.12
CA ALA A 479 -12.48 33.75 -28.31
C ALA A 479 -11.02 34.15 -28.01
N LEU A 480 -10.80 35.26 -27.29
CA LEU A 480 -9.46 35.67 -26.87
C LEU A 480 -8.80 34.66 -25.91
N THR A 481 -9.55 34.03 -25.00
CA THR A 481 -9.02 32.97 -24.15
C THR A 481 -8.52 31.78 -24.96
N LEU A 482 -9.27 31.32 -25.97
CA LEU A 482 -8.82 30.23 -26.84
C LEU A 482 -7.54 30.57 -27.64
N LEU A 483 -7.29 31.85 -27.92
CA LEU A 483 -6.09 32.29 -28.63
C LEU A 483 -4.87 32.46 -27.71
N ASN A 484 -5.09 32.79 -26.42
CA ASN A 484 -4.03 33.34 -25.58
C ASN A 484 -3.76 32.56 -24.28
N ASP A 485 -4.74 31.83 -23.74
CA ASP A 485 -4.49 31.07 -22.50
C ASP A 485 -3.51 29.92 -22.77
N PRO A 486 -2.48 29.72 -21.94
CA PRO A 486 -1.39 28.78 -22.23
C PRO A 486 -1.85 27.36 -22.56
N VAL A 487 -2.95 26.86 -21.98
CA VAL A 487 -3.43 25.51 -22.30
C VAL A 487 -3.86 25.38 -23.77
N TYR A 488 -4.45 26.42 -24.36
CA TYR A 488 -4.88 26.40 -25.76
C TYR A 488 -3.71 26.70 -26.71
N VAL A 489 -2.74 27.51 -26.28
CA VAL A 489 -1.48 27.72 -27.02
C VAL A 489 -0.69 26.41 -27.12
N GLU A 490 -0.55 25.68 -26.02
CA GLU A 490 0.08 24.35 -26.01
C GLU A 490 -0.68 23.36 -26.91
N ALA A 491 -2.02 23.33 -26.81
CA ALA A 491 -2.86 22.50 -27.68
C ALA A 491 -2.70 22.85 -29.16
N ALA A 492 -2.61 24.14 -29.51
CA ALA A 492 -2.38 24.59 -30.88
C ALA A 492 -1.01 24.15 -31.40
N LYS A 493 0.05 24.25 -30.58
CA LYS A 493 1.40 23.75 -30.94
C LYS A 493 1.41 22.24 -31.17
N ALA A 494 0.75 21.48 -30.31
CA ALA A 494 0.66 20.03 -30.45
C ALA A 494 -0.19 19.61 -31.67
N LEU A 495 -1.31 20.29 -31.92
CA LEU A 495 -2.12 20.07 -33.13
C LEU A 495 -1.34 20.42 -34.40
N ALA A 496 -0.56 21.51 -34.39
CA ALA A 496 0.31 21.90 -35.50
C ALA A 496 1.36 20.81 -35.80
N ALA A 497 2.04 20.29 -34.76
CA ALA A 497 2.99 19.19 -34.92
C ALA A 497 2.31 17.94 -35.49
N ARG A 498 1.11 17.62 -35.02
CA ARG A 498 0.32 16.47 -35.50
C ARG A 498 -0.08 16.59 -36.97
N MET A 499 -0.48 17.78 -37.44
CA MET A 499 -0.77 18.02 -38.86
C MET A 499 0.51 17.95 -39.69
N ALA A 500 1.56 18.65 -39.27
CA ALA A 500 2.81 18.77 -40.01
C ALA A 500 3.53 17.42 -40.20
N THR A 501 3.41 16.50 -39.24
CA THR A 501 4.09 15.20 -39.25
C THR A 501 3.26 14.05 -39.80
N ALA A 502 2.03 14.30 -40.27
CA ALA A 502 1.13 13.24 -40.74
C ALA A 502 1.61 12.48 -41.99
N LYS A 503 2.70 12.92 -42.65
CA LYS A 503 3.24 12.34 -43.90
C LYS A 503 2.19 12.21 -45.01
N LEU A 504 1.36 13.25 -45.15
CA LEU A 504 0.34 13.38 -46.19
C LEU A 504 0.65 14.61 -47.05
N ASP A 505 -0.01 14.73 -48.19
CA ASP A 505 -0.03 16.01 -48.90
C ASP A 505 -0.66 17.12 -48.04
N ILE A 506 -0.36 18.36 -48.38
CA ILE A 506 -0.79 19.52 -47.60
C ILE A 506 -2.31 19.62 -47.45
N ASP A 507 -3.07 19.30 -48.50
CA ASP A 507 -4.53 19.40 -48.47
C ASP A 507 -5.12 18.34 -47.53
N LYS A 508 -4.52 17.14 -47.50
CA LYS A 508 -4.87 16.06 -46.58
C LYS A 508 -4.42 16.34 -45.15
N GLN A 509 -3.33 17.07 -44.94
CA GLN A 509 -2.92 17.56 -43.61
C GLN A 509 -3.91 18.60 -43.07
N LEU A 510 -4.37 19.53 -43.91
CA LEU A 510 -5.39 20.51 -43.57
C LEU A 510 -6.75 19.83 -43.31
N GLU A 511 -7.13 18.86 -44.16
CA GLU A 511 -8.33 18.03 -43.96
C GLU A 511 -8.27 17.28 -42.62
N LEU A 512 -7.11 16.73 -42.25
CA LEU A 512 -6.90 16.05 -40.97
C LEU A 512 -7.16 17.00 -39.80
N GLY A 513 -6.53 18.17 -39.78
CA GLY A 513 -6.73 19.17 -38.72
C GLY A 513 -8.18 19.59 -38.58
N PHE A 514 -8.83 19.88 -39.71
CA PHE A 514 -10.23 20.27 -39.74
C PHE A 514 -11.13 19.17 -39.18
N ARG A 515 -10.97 17.93 -39.66
CA ARG A 515 -11.76 16.78 -39.18
C ARG A 515 -11.55 16.48 -37.71
N LEU A 516 -10.33 16.65 -37.19
CA LEU A 516 -10.07 16.48 -35.76
C LEU A 516 -10.86 17.49 -34.93
N CYS A 517 -10.99 18.74 -35.40
CA CYS A 517 -11.65 19.81 -34.67
C CYS A 517 -13.18 19.83 -34.83
N THR A 518 -13.69 19.53 -36.04
CA THR A 518 -15.12 19.69 -36.38
C THR A 518 -15.86 18.37 -36.60
N SER A 519 -15.15 17.23 -36.60
CA SER A 519 -15.71 15.89 -36.89
C SER A 519 -16.35 15.71 -38.28
N ARG A 520 -16.21 16.68 -39.20
CA ARG A 520 -16.65 16.58 -40.60
C ARG A 520 -15.53 16.94 -41.57
N ARG A 521 -15.72 16.64 -42.85
CA ARG A 521 -14.79 17.09 -43.90
C ARG A 521 -15.00 18.58 -44.21
N PRO A 522 -13.94 19.32 -44.53
CA PRO A 522 -14.08 20.69 -45.00
C PRO A 522 -14.74 20.70 -46.38
N GLU A 523 -15.56 21.72 -46.62
CA GLU A 523 -16.00 22.07 -47.97
C GLU A 523 -14.84 22.65 -48.78
N LEU A 524 -14.99 22.71 -50.11
CA LEU A 524 -13.92 23.22 -51.00
C LEU A 524 -13.51 24.66 -50.66
N ALA A 525 -14.47 25.51 -50.29
CA ALA A 525 -14.21 26.90 -49.88
C ALA A 525 -13.42 26.97 -48.56
N GLU A 526 -13.74 26.11 -47.59
CA GLU A 526 -13.05 26.04 -46.31
C GLU A 526 -11.62 25.52 -46.48
N LEU A 527 -11.44 24.46 -47.27
CA LEU A 527 -10.11 23.91 -47.57
C LEU A 527 -9.24 24.96 -48.28
N SER A 528 -9.82 25.68 -49.24
CA SER A 528 -9.15 26.75 -49.97
C SER A 528 -8.76 27.91 -49.04
N ALA A 529 -9.62 28.28 -48.08
CA ALA A 529 -9.31 29.30 -47.08
C ALA A 529 -8.17 28.87 -46.15
N LEU A 530 -8.16 27.61 -45.71
CA LEU A 530 -7.09 27.05 -44.87
C LEU A 530 -5.75 26.97 -45.62
N ARG A 531 -5.76 26.54 -46.88
CA ARG A 531 -4.57 26.52 -47.73
C ARG A 531 -4.01 27.93 -47.92
N ARG A 532 -4.87 28.90 -48.24
CA ARG A 532 -4.46 30.30 -48.38
C ARG A 532 -3.87 30.85 -47.08
N LEU A 533 -4.48 30.54 -45.93
CA LEU A 533 -3.95 30.93 -44.63
C LEU A 533 -2.55 30.34 -44.41
N PHE A 534 -2.37 29.05 -44.68
CA PHE A 534 -1.09 28.38 -44.54
C PHE A 534 0.00 29.04 -45.40
N GLU A 535 -0.25 29.21 -46.70
CA GLU A 535 0.71 29.80 -47.65
C GLU A 535 1.11 31.23 -47.25
N LEU A 536 0.13 32.05 -46.85
CA LEU A 536 0.38 33.41 -46.36
C LEU A 536 1.25 33.42 -45.10
N GLN A 537 1.04 32.48 -44.18
CA GLN A 537 1.80 32.40 -42.94
C GLN A 537 3.20 31.82 -43.13
N VAL A 538 3.41 30.94 -44.11
CA VAL A 538 4.76 30.49 -44.50
C VAL A 538 5.58 31.68 -45.00
N GLU A 539 5.02 32.49 -45.89
CA GLU A 539 5.70 33.67 -46.43
C GLU A 539 5.95 34.73 -45.34
N ALA A 540 4.96 35.00 -44.49
CA ALA A 540 5.15 35.89 -43.34
C ALA A 540 6.22 35.37 -42.37
N GLY A 541 6.29 34.06 -42.14
CA GLY A 541 7.29 33.40 -41.31
C GLY A 541 8.71 33.58 -41.88
N ARG A 542 8.89 33.34 -43.18
CA ARG A 542 10.17 33.57 -43.88
C ARG A 542 10.63 35.02 -43.77
N ASN A 543 9.70 35.97 -43.96
CA ASN A 543 9.98 37.41 -43.83
C ASN A 543 10.32 37.82 -42.39
N ARG A 544 9.72 37.21 -41.36
CA ARG A 544 10.11 37.45 -39.97
C ARG A 544 11.50 36.90 -39.66
N MET A 545 11.81 35.70 -40.17
CA MET A 545 13.13 35.10 -40.02
C MET A 545 14.22 35.95 -40.68
N SER A 546 14.00 36.47 -41.89
CA SER A 546 14.97 37.36 -42.55
C SER A 546 15.20 38.68 -41.80
N GLN A 547 14.23 39.10 -40.99
CA GLN A 547 14.33 40.26 -40.08
C GLN A 547 14.90 39.91 -38.69
N GLY A 548 15.31 38.67 -38.45
CA GLY A 548 15.82 38.21 -37.14
C GLY A 548 14.75 38.18 -36.03
N LYS A 549 13.46 38.16 -36.37
CA LYS A 549 12.36 38.08 -35.40
C LYS A 549 12.05 36.62 -35.06
N PRO A 550 11.78 36.31 -33.78
CA PRO A 550 11.46 34.95 -33.36
C PRO A 550 10.12 34.48 -33.96
N LEU A 551 10.04 33.18 -34.21
CA LEU A 551 8.81 32.47 -34.57
C LEU A 551 8.33 31.62 -33.40
N VAL A 552 7.10 31.12 -33.50
CA VAL A 552 6.58 30.15 -32.54
C VAL A 552 7.35 28.84 -32.63
N GLU A 553 7.77 28.32 -31.49
CA GLU A 553 8.49 27.05 -31.39
C GLU A 553 7.55 25.91 -31.00
N PRO A 554 7.80 24.68 -31.50
CA PRO A 554 7.04 23.50 -31.11
C PRO A 554 7.29 23.14 -29.63
N LEU A 555 6.41 22.31 -29.05
CA LEU A 555 6.62 21.79 -27.69
C LEU A 555 7.81 20.82 -27.63
N GLU A 556 7.96 20.02 -28.67
CA GLU A 556 9.08 19.10 -28.87
C GLU A 556 9.63 19.30 -30.30
N PRO A 557 10.94 19.11 -30.54
CA PRO A 557 11.53 19.29 -31.87
C PRO A 557 10.82 18.46 -32.95
N VAL A 558 10.35 19.12 -34.01
CA VAL A 558 9.69 18.48 -35.16
C VAL A 558 10.70 18.31 -36.30
N THR A 559 10.95 17.08 -36.72
CA THR A 559 11.88 16.79 -37.83
C THR A 559 11.20 16.94 -39.19
N GLY A 560 11.94 17.42 -40.19
CA GLY A 560 11.44 17.54 -41.56
C GLY A 560 10.47 18.70 -41.82
N VAL A 561 10.33 19.64 -40.88
CA VAL A 561 9.48 20.83 -41.00
C VAL A 561 10.30 22.06 -40.65
N SER A 562 10.33 23.07 -41.53
CA SER A 562 11.04 24.32 -41.24
C SER A 562 10.33 25.16 -40.18
N ALA A 563 11.05 26.06 -39.51
CA ALA A 563 10.45 26.96 -38.50
C ALA A 563 9.30 27.81 -39.08
N ALA A 564 9.43 28.29 -40.32
CA ALA A 564 8.39 29.05 -41.00
C ALA A 564 7.15 28.19 -41.32
N GLU A 565 7.33 26.94 -41.76
CA GLU A 565 6.21 26.01 -41.98
C GLU A 565 5.53 25.63 -40.67
N PHE A 566 6.30 25.38 -39.60
CA PHE A 566 5.72 25.09 -38.29
C PHE A 566 4.89 26.27 -37.77
N ALA A 567 5.38 27.51 -37.94
CA ALA A 567 4.63 28.71 -37.59
C ALA A 567 3.32 28.82 -38.37
N ALA A 568 3.31 28.46 -39.66
CA ALA A 568 2.10 28.41 -40.46
C ALA A 568 1.11 27.33 -39.99
N TRP A 569 1.59 26.12 -39.66
CA TRP A 569 0.76 25.07 -39.06
C TRP A 569 0.17 25.49 -37.72
N TYR A 570 0.93 26.21 -36.90
CA TYR A 570 0.46 26.79 -35.64
C TYR A 570 -0.66 27.81 -35.87
N SER A 571 -0.54 28.70 -36.85
CA SER A 571 -1.61 29.64 -37.20
C SER A 571 -2.89 28.92 -37.66
N VAL A 572 -2.76 27.88 -38.48
CA VAL A 572 -3.90 27.05 -38.91
C VAL A 572 -4.52 26.35 -37.71
N ALA A 573 -3.72 25.70 -36.86
CA ALA A 573 -4.20 25.02 -35.65
C ALA A 573 -4.95 25.98 -34.71
N THR A 574 -4.41 27.18 -34.52
CA THR A 574 -5.01 28.23 -33.70
C THR A 574 -6.36 28.66 -34.26
N ALA A 575 -6.45 28.87 -35.59
CA ALA A 575 -7.72 29.22 -36.24
C ALA A 575 -8.76 28.12 -36.07
N LEU A 576 -8.38 26.84 -36.27
CA LEU A 576 -9.26 25.69 -36.11
C LEU A 576 -9.77 25.52 -34.68
N LEU A 577 -8.88 25.63 -33.68
CA LEU A 577 -9.27 25.55 -32.26
C LEU A 577 -10.16 26.71 -31.81
N ASN A 578 -10.10 27.85 -32.50
CA ASN A 578 -10.93 29.03 -32.22
C ASN A 578 -12.30 29.00 -32.90
N LEU A 579 -12.55 28.08 -33.83
CA LEU A 579 -13.84 27.99 -34.51
C LEU A 579 -14.96 27.72 -33.51
N HIS A 580 -16.08 28.41 -33.67
CA HIS A 580 -17.28 28.15 -32.89
C HIS A 580 -17.75 26.70 -33.03
N GLU A 581 -17.57 26.09 -34.19
CA GLU A 581 -17.87 24.67 -34.45
C GLU A 581 -17.02 23.73 -33.59
N THR A 582 -15.73 24.03 -33.38
CA THR A 582 -14.82 23.22 -32.55
C THR A 582 -15.18 23.20 -31.06
N ILE A 583 -15.82 24.26 -30.58
CA ILE A 583 -16.26 24.38 -29.18
C ILE A 583 -17.75 24.07 -28.98
N THR A 584 -18.44 23.59 -30.01
CA THR A 584 -19.87 23.31 -30.02
C THR A 584 -20.10 21.83 -30.26
N LYS A 585 -20.96 21.19 -29.45
CA LYS A 585 -21.48 19.86 -29.78
C LYS A 585 -22.68 20.03 -30.72
N SER A 586 -22.76 19.23 -31.79
CA SER A 586 -23.75 19.39 -32.87
C SER A 586 -24.10 18.08 -33.55
#